data_AF-A0ABD1PCT3-F1
#
_entry.id   AF-A0ABD1PCT3-F1
#
_cell.length_a   1.000
_cell.length_b   1.000
_cell.length_c   1.000
_cell.angle_alpha   90.00
_cell.angle_beta   90.00
_cell.angle_gamma   90.00
#
_symmetry.space_group_name_H-M   'P 1'
#
loop_
_entity.id
_entity.type
_entity.pdbx_description
1 polymer ?
#
loop_
_entity_poly.entity_id
_entity_poly.type
_entity_poly.pdbx_seq_one_letter_code
_entity_poly.pdbx_strand_id
1 'polypeptide(L)'
;MDNQNNIIPQFQQPEKSTPLEKLLSKFIKKTEQYMNGTETSFQNQSASIKNLETQMGQMAVAISARVPDMLPSNTEVNPKESVKAVTTRSGVQLPEIHVKRPVANKEHVPSTDEEHVEQTE
;
A
#
# COMPACT_ATOMS: atom_id res chain seq x y z
N MET A 1 -50.25 -73.92 -28.38
CA MET A 1 -49.66 -72.56 -28.30
C MET A 1 -48.46 -72.68 -27.40
N ASP A 2 -47.26 -72.34 -27.88
CA ASP A 2 -46.08 -72.00 -27.07
C ASP A 2 -44.99 -71.51 -28.03
N ASN A 3 -45.06 -70.22 -28.41
CA ASN A 3 -44.12 -69.61 -29.32
C ASN A 3 -42.83 -69.24 -28.55
N GLN A 4 -41.81 -70.09 -28.63
CA GLN A 4 -40.51 -69.84 -28.01
C GLN A 4 -39.79 -68.69 -28.73
N ASN A 5 -40.03 -67.46 -28.25
CA ASN A 5 -39.33 -66.25 -28.68
C ASN A 5 -37.82 -66.41 -28.44
N ASN A 6 -37.08 -66.74 -29.50
CA ASN A 6 -35.63 -66.86 -29.45
C ASN A 6 -35.00 -65.46 -29.33
N ILE A 7 -34.75 -65.02 -28.09
CA ILE A 7 -34.09 -63.74 -27.82
C ILE A 7 -32.63 -63.86 -28.26
N ILE A 8 -32.32 -63.37 -29.45
CA ILE A 8 -30.96 -63.26 -29.96
C ILE A 8 -30.17 -62.35 -28.99
N PRO A 9 -29.07 -62.81 -28.37
CA PRO A 9 -28.24 -61.94 -27.57
C PRO A 9 -27.61 -60.87 -28.47
N GLN A 10 -28.03 -59.62 -28.29
CA GLN A 10 -27.48 -58.50 -29.04
C GLN A 10 -26.04 -58.24 -28.58
N PHE A 11 -25.09 -58.80 -29.30
CA PHE A 11 -23.66 -58.53 -29.10
C PHE A 11 -23.37 -57.05 -29.35
N GLN A 12 -23.37 -56.26 -28.28
CA GLN A 12 -22.78 -54.92 -28.26
C GLN A 12 -21.28 -55.08 -28.54
N GLN A 13 -20.88 -54.93 -29.81
CA GLN A 13 -19.47 -54.78 -30.12
C GLN A 13 -18.98 -53.48 -29.48
N PRO A 14 -17.83 -53.47 -28.79
CA PRO A 14 -17.27 -52.22 -28.29
C PRO A 14 -16.94 -51.33 -29.49
N GLU A 15 -17.49 -50.11 -29.49
CA GLU A 15 -17.28 -49.10 -30.54
C GLU A 15 -15.79 -48.95 -30.87
N LYS A 16 -15.38 -49.45 -32.04
CA LYS A 16 -13.96 -49.55 -32.43
C LYS A 16 -13.49 -48.22 -33.00
N SER A 17 -13.33 -47.24 -32.12
CA SER A 17 -13.08 -45.84 -32.52
C SER A 17 -11.98 -45.70 -33.58
N THR A 18 -12.27 -44.94 -34.62
CA THR A 18 -11.41 -44.86 -35.81
C THR A 18 -10.06 -44.22 -35.49
N PRO A 19 -9.02 -44.38 -36.34
CA PRO A 19 -7.77 -43.65 -36.20
C PRO A 19 -7.98 -42.12 -36.15
N LEU A 20 -9.00 -41.59 -36.83
CA LEU A 20 -9.35 -40.18 -36.82
C LEU A 20 -9.96 -39.74 -35.49
N GLU A 21 -10.91 -40.48 -34.92
CA GLU A 21 -11.47 -40.19 -33.58
C GLU A 21 -10.40 -40.25 -32.49
N LYS A 22 -9.43 -41.17 -32.60
CA LYS A 22 -8.28 -41.27 -31.68
C LYS A 22 -7.34 -40.06 -31.78
N LEU A 23 -7.20 -39.46 -32.96
CA LEU A 23 -6.46 -38.20 -33.14
C LEU A 23 -7.29 -37.00 -32.63
N LEU A 24 -8.58 -36.94 -32.92
CA LEU A 24 -9.49 -35.87 -32.50
C LEU A 24 -9.64 -35.81 -30.98
N SER A 25 -9.90 -36.94 -30.32
CA SER A 25 -9.97 -37.02 -28.85
C SER A 25 -8.64 -36.67 -28.18
N LYS A 26 -7.50 -37.07 -28.76
CA LYS A 26 -6.17 -36.65 -28.29
C LYS A 26 -5.93 -35.15 -28.47
N PHE A 27 -6.44 -34.55 -29.55
CA PHE A 27 -6.38 -33.11 -29.78
C PHE A 27 -7.24 -32.34 -28.78
N ILE A 28 -8.53 -32.70 -28.65
CA ILE A 28 -9.47 -32.09 -27.69
C ILE A 28 -8.88 -32.12 -26.28
N LYS A 29 -8.46 -33.30 -25.81
CA LYS A 29 -7.86 -33.45 -24.47
C LYS A 29 -6.61 -32.61 -24.25
N LYS A 30 -5.77 -32.44 -25.28
CA LYS A 30 -4.58 -31.57 -25.18
C LYS A 30 -4.98 -30.09 -25.11
N THR A 31 -6.01 -29.68 -25.87
CA THR A 31 -6.55 -28.32 -25.84
C THR A 31 -7.20 -28.00 -24.49
N GLU A 32 -8.01 -28.91 -23.94
CA GLU A 32 -8.57 -28.80 -22.58
C GLU A 32 -7.47 -28.63 -21.51
N GLN A 33 -6.43 -29.47 -21.56
CA GLN A 33 -5.29 -29.37 -20.63
C GLN A 33 -4.56 -28.02 -20.75
N TYR A 34 -4.37 -27.51 -21.97
CA TYR A 34 -3.75 -26.20 -22.20
C TYR A 34 -4.62 -25.05 -21.68
N MET A 35 -5.93 -25.07 -21.97
CA MET A 35 -6.87 -24.06 -21.49
C MET A 35 -6.95 -24.05 -19.96
N ASN A 36 -7.09 -25.20 -19.31
CA ASN A 36 -7.15 -25.29 -17.85
C ASN A 36 -5.86 -24.83 -17.17
N GLY A 37 -4.70 -25.13 -17.74
CA GLY A 37 -3.41 -24.61 -17.27
C GLY A 37 -3.26 -23.10 -17.45
N THR A 38 -3.78 -22.56 -18.55
CA THR A 38 -3.80 -21.11 -18.84
C THR A 38 -4.71 -20.37 -17.86
N GLU A 39 -5.92 -20.88 -17.63
CA GLU A 39 -6.89 -20.33 -16.67
C GLU A 39 -6.32 -20.33 -15.24
N THR A 40 -5.72 -21.45 -14.81
CA THR A 40 -5.05 -21.55 -13.49
C THR A 40 -3.92 -20.50 -13.35
N SER A 41 -3.13 -20.30 -14.40
CA SER A 41 -2.08 -19.28 -14.44
C SER A 41 -2.64 -17.85 -14.36
N PHE A 42 -3.73 -17.57 -15.08
CA PHE A 42 -4.41 -16.27 -15.07
C PHE A 42 -5.04 -15.94 -13.70
N GLN A 43 -5.65 -16.92 -13.04
CA GLN A 43 -6.17 -16.77 -11.67
C GLN A 43 -5.05 -16.50 -10.66
N ASN A 44 -3.94 -17.25 -10.74
CA ASN A 44 -2.77 -17.04 -9.88
C ASN A 44 -2.13 -15.65 -10.08
N GLN A 45 -2.03 -15.17 -11.31
CA GLN A 45 -1.57 -13.81 -11.63
C GLN A 45 -2.54 -12.76 -11.08
N SER A 46 -3.85 -12.95 -11.28
CA SER A 46 -4.89 -12.04 -10.77
C SER A 46 -4.88 -11.93 -9.24
N ALA A 47 -4.64 -13.04 -8.53
CA ALA A 47 -4.47 -13.05 -7.08
C ALA A 47 -3.18 -12.35 -6.65
N SER A 48 -2.08 -12.59 -7.38
CA SER A 48 -0.78 -11.96 -7.11
C SER A 48 -0.84 -10.44 -7.29
N ILE A 49 -1.51 -9.95 -8.33
CA ILE A 49 -1.74 -8.52 -8.58
C ILE A 49 -2.54 -7.89 -7.43
N LYS A 50 -3.66 -8.49 -7.02
CA LYS A 50 -4.46 -8.01 -5.87
C LYS A 50 -3.68 -7.96 -4.56
N ASN A 51 -2.79 -8.92 -4.33
CA ASN A 51 -1.91 -8.92 -3.16
C ASN A 51 -0.87 -7.79 -3.23
N LEU A 52 -0.36 -7.45 -4.41
CA LEU A 52 0.55 -6.32 -4.62
C LEU A 52 -0.17 -4.96 -4.48
N GLU A 53 -1.37 -4.82 -5.05
CA GLU A 53 -2.24 -3.66 -4.89
C GLU A 53 -2.53 -3.39 -3.40
N THR A 54 -2.86 -4.43 -2.65
CA THR A 54 -3.13 -4.35 -1.20
C THR A 54 -1.90 -3.91 -0.41
N GLN A 55 -0.73 -4.50 -0.67
CA GLN A 55 0.53 -4.10 -0.02
C GLN A 55 0.94 -2.67 -0.39
N MET A 56 0.76 -2.26 -1.65
CA MET A 56 1.04 -0.90 -2.11
C MET A 56 0.11 0.13 -1.44
N GLY A 57 -1.18 -0.19 -1.29
CA GLY A 57 -2.13 0.63 -0.53
C GLY A 57 -1.73 0.78 0.94
N GLN A 58 -1.30 -0.31 1.59
CA GLN A 58 -0.79 -0.27 2.97
C GLN A 58 0.48 0.59 3.09
N MET A 59 1.42 0.49 2.14
CA MET A 59 2.61 1.35 2.11
C MET A 59 2.25 2.83 1.90
N ALA A 60 1.30 3.14 1.01
CA ALA A 60 0.83 4.52 0.80
C ALA A 60 0.18 5.12 2.06
N VAL A 61 -0.61 4.32 2.80
CA VAL A 61 -1.14 4.71 4.12
C VAL A 61 -0.03 4.91 5.15
N ALA A 62 0.95 4.00 5.23
CA ALA A 62 2.08 4.14 6.17
C ALA A 62 2.96 5.37 5.88
N ILE A 63 3.12 5.74 4.61
CA ILE A 63 3.86 6.95 4.20
C ILE A 63 3.06 8.22 4.49
N SER A 64 1.75 8.24 4.20
CA SER A 64 0.89 9.41 4.42
C SER A 64 0.50 9.64 5.89
N ALA A 65 0.46 8.59 6.71
CA ALA A 65 0.27 8.69 8.16
C ALA A 65 1.51 9.23 8.91
N ARG A 66 2.65 9.38 8.22
CA ARG A 66 3.85 10.00 8.80
C ARG A 66 3.65 11.51 8.92
N VAL A 67 3.59 12.01 10.16
CA VAL A 67 3.52 13.45 10.46
C VAL A 67 4.65 14.20 9.72
N PRO A 68 4.35 15.18 8.84
CA PRO A 68 5.37 15.85 8.02
C PRO A 68 6.45 16.60 8.81
N ASP A 69 6.12 17.07 10.02
CA ASP A 69 6.90 18.04 10.80
C ASP A 69 7.70 17.40 11.96
N MET A 70 7.82 16.06 11.97
CA MET A 70 8.60 15.32 12.98
C MET A 70 9.83 14.65 12.35
N LEU A 71 10.90 15.44 12.22
CA LEU A 71 12.25 14.89 12.03
C LEU A 71 12.62 14.00 13.22
N PRO A 72 13.37 12.90 13.03
CA PRO A 72 13.78 12.02 14.13
C PRO A 72 14.69 12.70 15.16
N SER A 73 15.22 13.89 14.84
CA SER A 73 15.90 14.80 15.78
C SER A 73 14.89 15.56 16.66
N ASN A 74 13.93 14.87 17.28
CA ASN A 74 13.26 15.39 18.46
C ASN A 74 14.30 15.41 19.60
N THR A 75 15.00 16.53 19.74
CA THR A 75 16.01 16.69 20.78
C THR A 75 15.28 16.78 22.11
N GLU A 76 15.29 15.70 22.89
CA GLU A 76 14.67 15.71 24.21
C GLU A 76 15.24 16.85 25.06
N VAL A 77 14.36 17.63 25.69
CA VAL A 77 14.74 18.76 26.54
C VAL A 77 15.60 18.22 27.67
N ASN A 78 16.86 18.65 27.73
CA ASN A 78 17.85 18.13 28.66
C ASN A 78 17.33 18.25 30.11
N PRO A 79 17.12 17.14 30.85
CA PRO A 79 16.62 17.19 32.23
C PRO A 79 17.55 17.95 33.20
N LYS A 80 18.79 18.25 32.78
CA LYS A 80 19.77 19.07 33.49
C LYS A 80 19.80 20.54 33.04
N GLU A 81 18.79 21.04 32.33
CA GLU A 81 18.60 22.48 32.03
C GLU A 81 18.34 23.32 33.30
N SER A 82 18.11 22.67 34.44
CA SER A 82 18.12 23.27 35.78
C SER A 82 19.53 23.74 36.20
N VAL A 83 20.00 24.83 35.59
CA VAL A 83 21.26 25.51 35.91
C VAL A 83 21.23 25.97 37.38
N LYS A 84 22.09 25.40 38.21
CA LYS A 84 22.25 25.85 39.60
C LYS A 84 22.93 27.21 39.64
N ALA A 85 22.35 28.18 40.34
CA ALA A 85 22.87 29.53 40.47
C ALA A 85 24.31 29.54 41.00
N VAL A 86 25.26 29.97 40.16
CA VAL A 86 26.68 30.04 40.52
C VAL A 86 26.93 31.33 41.30
N THR A 87 27.12 31.21 42.62
CA THR A 87 27.50 32.34 43.47
C THR A 87 29.01 32.55 43.39
N THR A 88 29.45 33.80 43.23
CA THR A 88 30.88 34.15 43.20
C THR A 88 31.52 34.04 44.59
N ARG A 89 32.87 33.95 44.66
CA ARG A 89 33.61 33.87 45.94
C ARG A 89 33.37 35.08 46.87
N SER A 90 32.94 36.22 46.33
CA SER A 90 32.56 37.43 47.08
C SER A 90 31.09 37.44 47.54
N GLY A 91 30.34 36.35 47.34
CA GLY A 91 28.92 36.23 47.73
C GLY A 91 27.94 36.86 46.73
N VAL A 92 28.42 37.51 45.67
CA VAL A 92 27.56 38.12 44.64
C VAL A 92 27.01 37.02 43.73
N GLN A 93 25.68 36.95 43.60
CA GLN A 93 25.00 36.20 42.54
C GLN A 93 24.91 37.09 41.29
N LEU A 94 25.16 36.52 40.12
CA LEU A 94 24.92 37.23 38.86
C LEU A 94 23.41 37.21 38.55
N PRO A 95 22.86 38.26 37.91
CA PRO A 95 21.48 38.24 37.43
C PRO A 95 21.21 37.08 36.47
N GLU A 96 20.00 36.53 36.51
CA GLU A 96 19.60 35.41 35.65
C GLU A 96 19.54 35.85 34.18
N ILE A 97 20.50 35.38 33.39
CA ILE A 97 20.64 35.75 31.98
C ILE A 97 19.54 35.07 31.16
N HIS A 98 18.44 35.79 30.94
CA HIS A 98 17.33 35.37 30.11
C HIS A 98 17.74 35.38 28.63
N VAL A 99 18.41 34.31 28.18
CA VAL A 99 18.82 34.13 26.78
C VAL A 99 17.58 33.92 25.91
N LYS A 100 17.04 35.02 25.36
CA LYS A 100 16.05 34.97 24.28
C LYS A 100 16.71 34.32 23.05
N ARG A 101 16.50 33.01 22.89
CA ARG A 101 16.84 32.31 21.64
C ARG A 101 16.18 33.06 20.46
N PRO A 102 16.91 33.33 19.37
CA PRO A 102 16.29 33.92 18.18
C PRO A 102 15.15 33.03 17.71
N VAL A 103 13.94 33.58 17.67
CA VAL A 103 12.81 32.92 17.01
C VAL A 103 13.12 32.95 15.52
N ALA A 104 13.25 31.78 14.89
CA ALA A 104 13.43 31.70 13.45
C ALA A 104 12.23 32.37 12.78
N ASN A 105 12.49 33.37 11.93
CA ASN A 105 11.45 34.20 11.32
C ASN A 105 10.41 33.33 10.61
N LYS A 106 9.17 33.34 11.13
CA LYS A 106 8.00 33.06 10.29
C LYS A 106 7.66 34.37 9.61
N GLU A 107 7.67 34.38 8.28
CA GLU A 107 7.33 35.57 7.51
C GLU A 107 5.88 35.96 7.78
N HIS A 108 5.69 37.08 8.48
CA HIS A 108 4.40 37.72 8.59
C HIS A 108 4.32 38.78 7.50
N VAL A 109 3.58 38.48 6.43
CA VAL A 109 3.19 39.48 5.42
C VAL A 109 2.31 40.52 6.12
N PRO A 110 2.73 41.80 6.20
CA PRO A 110 1.93 42.82 6.87
C PRO A 110 0.89 43.37 5.90
N SER A 111 -0.38 43.01 6.13
CA SER A 111 -1.53 43.70 5.53
C SER A 111 -2.27 44.48 6.61
N THR A 112 -2.00 45.79 6.69
CA THR A 112 -2.97 46.75 7.23
C THR A 112 -2.77 48.09 6.52
N ASP A 113 -3.86 48.58 5.93
CA ASP A 113 -4.01 49.95 5.47
C ASP A 113 -4.16 50.91 6.66
N GLU A 114 -3.92 52.22 6.45
CA GLU A 114 -4.88 53.31 6.74
C GLU A 114 -4.24 54.69 6.43
N GLU A 115 -5.01 55.53 5.70
CA GLU A 115 -5.16 57.01 5.75
C GLU A 115 -3.93 57.96 5.94
N HIS A 116 -3.84 59.20 5.39
CA HIS A 116 -4.62 60.02 4.44
C HIS A 116 -3.64 61.14 3.89
N VAL A 117 -3.95 62.25 3.18
CA VAL A 117 -5.18 63.03 2.87
C VAL A 117 -5.04 63.72 1.48
N GLU A 118 -6.15 64.30 0.99
CA GLU A 118 -6.32 65.47 0.09
C GLU A 118 -5.27 65.86 -0.99
N GLN A 119 -5.70 65.65 -2.24
CA GLN A 119 -5.86 66.64 -3.35
C GLN A 119 -5.30 68.08 -3.22
N THR A 120 -4.84 68.62 -4.35
CA THR A 120 -5.31 69.93 -4.88
C THR A 120 -5.06 70.04 -6.40
N GLU A 121 -5.90 70.85 -7.08
CA GLU A 121 -5.99 71.22 -8.53
C GLU A 121 -5.00 70.59 -9.54
#